data_AF-A0A4R8ZCZ5-F1
#
_entry.id   AF-A0A4R8ZCZ5-F1
#
_cell.length_a   1.000
_cell.length_b   1.000
_cell.length_c   1.000
_cell.angle_alpha   90.00
_cell.angle_beta   90.00
_cell.angle_gamma   90.00
#
_symmetry.space_group_name_H-M   'P 1'
#
loop_
_entity.id
_entity.type
_entity.pdbx_description
1 polymer ?
#
loop_
_entity_poly.entity_id
_entity_poly.type
_entity_poly.pdbx_seq_one_letter_code
_entity_poly.pdbx_strand_id
1 'polypeptide(L)'
;MVWGFFSELIVQAYSLRGPSFGQIAPQRLRERMPVSFSIAFVAGVTPTKWTRIWGDRRPDVPLTVFRTETDEQISVLHDGRAEVSLVRLPIDETNLSVINLYNEIPVVVASKDHTIEQAETVLLADLAGEHLLQNPDDVPEWRDLADEVRDGTRRPLPPMRDLDETMEQVAAGVGIIIVPHSIARLYGRKDVVSRPVTGVPDTQIALAWITRETTEDIEEFIGIVRGRSKASSRTDAGAADAAALADEAPPELRSDGRPAKPPRKPKKTDKAKAAAKAIRVAAAKAKPAVRKRTESAPGRTRPTKNPNKGKGRGH
;
A
#
# COMPACT_ATOMS: atom_id res chain seq x y z
N MET A 1 6.21 -41.38 7.66
CA MET A 1 6.88 -42.39 6.82
C MET A 1 6.47 -42.11 5.38
N VAL A 2 7.48 -41.83 4.55
CA VAL A 2 7.44 -41.65 3.08
C VAL A 2 6.66 -40.42 2.56
N TRP A 3 7.39 -39.34 2.27
CA TRP A 3 7.79 -38.97 0.91
C TRP A 3 8.77 -37.80 1.03
N GLY A 4 10.05 -38.08 0.80
CA GLY A 4 11.14 -37.11 0.87
C GLY A 4 11.85 -37.05 -0.47
N PHE A 5 12.22 -35.82 -0.83
CA PHE A 5 13.42 -35.42 -1.55
C PHE A 5 13.78 -36.19 -2.82
N PHE A 6 13.81 -35.49 -3.96
CA PHE A 6 15.03 -35.53 -4.78
C PHE A 6 15.25 -34.17 -5.44
N SER A 7 16.17 -33.43 -4.83
CA SER A 7 16.91 -32.30 -5.39
C SER A 7 18.02 -32.85 -6.29
N GLU A 8 18.27 -32.12 -7.38
CA GLU A 8 19.53 -31.96 -8.12
C GLU A 8 20.48 -33.16 -8.35
N LEU A 9 20.84 -33.37 -9.62
CA LEU A 9 22.26 -33.50 -9.95
C LEU A 9 22.58 -32.87 -11.32
N ILE A 10 23.45 -31.87 -11.26
CA ILE A 10 24.15 -31.19 -12.34
C ILE A 10 25.36 -32.04 -12.80
N VAL A 11 25.51 -32.18 -14.12
CA VAL A 11 26.74 -32.30 -14.94
C VAL A 11 27.81 -33.34 -14.54
N GLN A 12 28.01 -34.32 -15.43
CA GLN A 12 29.36 -34.83 -15.74
C GLN A 12 29.50 -35.34 -17.19
N ALA A 13 30.66 -35.07 -17.79
CA ALA A 13 30.92 -35.00 -19.23
C ALA A 13 31.51 -36.26 -19.89
N TYR A 14 31.25 -36.38 -21.21
CA TYR A 14 32.04 -36.97 -22.33
C TYR A 14 32.97 -38.18 -22.11
N SER A 15 32.77 -39.27 -22.89
CA SER A 15 33.67 -39.62 -24.01
C SER A 15 33.26 -40.87 -24.84
N LEU A 16 33.38 -40.71 -26.17
CA LEU A 16 33.72 -41.68 -27.24
C LEU A 16 32.66 -42.44 -28.08
N ARG A 17 32.85 -42.24 -29.40
CA ARG A 17 32.55 -43.06 -30.60
C ARG A 17 31.16 -42.98 -31.23
N GLY A 18 31.06 -42.15 -32.28
CA GLY A 18 30.04 -42.28 -33.32
C GLY A 18 30.43 -43.26 -34.43
N PRO A 19 29.51 -43.50 -35.38
CA PRO A 19 29.86 -43.47 -36.79
C PRO A 19 29.03 -42.44 -37.57
N SER A 20 29.69 -41.90 -38.59
CA SER A 20 29.23 -40.86 -39.50
C SER A 20 28.03 -41.30 -40.35
N PHE A 21 26.94 -40.53 -40.31
CA PHE A 21 25.88 -40.55 -41.33
C PHE A 21 25.47 -39.11 -41.65
N GLY A 22 25.63 -38.74 -42.91
CA GLY A 22 24.81 -37.78 -43.66
C GLY A 22 24.63 -36.38 -43.08
N GLN A 23 25.21 -35.39 -43.77
CA GLN A 23 24.85 -33.98 -43.63
C GLN A 23 23.33 -33.77 -43.68
N ILE A 24 22.71 -33.56 -42.51
CA ILE A 24 21.43 -32.86 -42.38
C ILE A 24 21.79 -31.43 -41.97
N ALA A 25 21.41 -30.47 -42.81
CA ALA A 25 21.61 -29.05 -42.55
C ALA A 25 21.04 -28.67 -41.16
N PRO A 26 21.74 -27.87 -40.33
CA PRO A 26 21.16 -27.34 -39.10
C PRO A 26 20.24 -26.16 -39.44
N GLN A 27 19.17 -26.43 -40.20
CA GLN A 27 18.08 -25.47 -40.36
C GLN A 27 17.08 -25.66 -39.21
N ARG A 28 17.37 -24.95 -38.13
CA ARG A 28 16.38 -24.28 -37.26
C ARG A 28 15.15 -25.13 -36.89
N LEU A 29 15.34 -26.18 -36.10
CA LEU A 29 14.36 -26.44 -35.05
C LEU A 29 14.73 -25.55 -33.85
N ARG A 30 14.54 -24.23 -34.02
CA ARG A 30 14.12 -23.45 -32.86
C ARG A 30 12.74 -24.01 -32.61
N GLU A 31 12.62 -24.99 -31.71
CA GLU A 31 11.36 -25.19 -31.02
C GLU A 31 10.93 -23.77 -30.63
N ARG A 32 9.86 -23.27 -31.27
CA ARG A 32 9.22 -22.04 -30.84
C ARG A 32 8.69 -22.42 -29.48
N MET A 33 9.53 -22.28 -28.45
CA MET A 33 9.05 -22.20 -27.08
C MET A 33 7.88 -21.22 -27.17
N PRO A 34 6.66 -21.65 -26.86
CA PRO A 34 5.53 -20.76 -26.97
C PRO A 34 5.90 -19.51 -26.18
N VAL A 35 5.84 -18.36 -26.85
CA VAL A 35 6.12 -17.07 -26.21
C VAL A 35 5.16 -17.02 -25.03
N SER A 36 5.71 -17.11 -23.82
CA SER A 36 4.91 -17.11 -22.59
C SER A 36 4.80 -15.68 -22.10
N PHE A 37 3.61 -15.28 -21.66
CA PHE A 37 3.41 -14.01 -20.99
C PHE A 37 3.52 -14.22 -19.48
N SER A 38 4.45 -13.53 -18.84
CA SER A 38 4.84 -13.72 -17.44
C SER A 38 4.43 -12.52 -16.60
N ILE A 39 3.75 -12.82 -15.49
CA ILE A 39 3.25 -11.84 -14.53
C ILE A 39 3.94 -12.08 -13.18
N ALA A 40 4.68 -11.09 -12.72
CA ALA A 40 5.15 -11.03 -11.34
C ALA A 40 4.08 -10.37 -10.45
N PHE A 41 4.04 -10.73 -9.17
CA PHE A 41 3.19 -10.04 -8.20
C PHE A 41 3.76 -10.09 -6.78
N VAL A 42 3.62 -9.00 -6.03
CA VAL A 42 4.01 -8.97 -4.62
C VAL A 42 3.03 -9.75 -3.74
N ALA A 43 3.53 -10.15 -2.56
CA ALA A 43 2.72 -10.75 -1.50
C ALA A 43 1.42 -9.98 -1.24
N GLY A 44 0.33 -10.68 -0.93
CA GLY A 44 -0.98 -10.09 -0.62
C GLY A 44 -1.82 -9.71 -1.85
N VAL A 45 -1.24 -9.64 -3.04
CA VAL A 45 -1.98 -9.41 -4.29
C VAL A 45 -2.57 -10.72 -4.81
N THR A 46 -3.81 -10.68 -5.31
CA THR A 46 -4.52 -11.84 -5.86
C THR A 46 -4.77 -11.66 -7.37
N PRO A 47 -3.86 -12.13 -8.24
CA PRO A 47 -3.99 -11.95 -9.70
C PRO A 47 -5.01 -12.87 -10.37
N THR A 48 -5.65 -13.78 -9.62
CA THR A 48 -6.51 -14.87 -10.12
C THR A 48 -7.62 -14.40 -11.07
N LYS A 49 -8.21 -13.21 -10.82
CA LYS A 49 -9.24 -12.66 -11.69
C LYS A 49 -8.70 -12.34 -13.08
N TRP A 50 -7.58 -11.63 -13.16
CA TRP A 50 -7.00 -11.18 -14.43
C TRP A 50 -6.37 -12.35 -15.20
N THR A 51 -5.71 -13.26 -14.50
CA THR A 51 -5.09 -14.47 -15.10
C THR A 51 -6.13 -15.40 -15.72
N ARG A 52 -7.31 -15.55 -15.08
CA ARG A 52 -8.44 -16.30 -15.66
C ARG A 52 -8.96 -15.66 -16.95
N ILE A 53 -9.18 -14.34 -16.93
CA ILE A 53 -9.67 -13.61 -18.11
C ILE A 53 -8.63 -13.67 -19.24
N TRP A 54 -7.33 -13.62 -18.92
CA TRP A 54 -6.25 -13.81 -19.90
C TRP A 54 -6.35 -15.18 -20.58
N GLY A 55 -6.45 -16.27 -19.81
CA GLY A 55 -6.58 -17.62 -20.37
C GLY A 55 -7.79 -17.78 -21.30
N ASP A 56 -8.91 -17.10 -21.02
CA ASP A 56 -10.11 -17.11 -21.86
C ASP A 56 -9.96 -16.26 -23.16
N ARG A 57 -9.07 -15.26 -23.16
CA ARG A 57 -8.88 -14.33 -24.29
C ARG A 57 -7.70 -14.66 -25.17
N ARG A 58 -6.62 -15.16 -24.57
CA ARG A 58 -5.35 -15.50 -25.22
C ARG A 58 -4.96 -16.94 -24.91
N PRO A 59 -5.80 -17.93 -25.29
CA PRO A 59 -5.47 -19.35 -25.11
C PRO A 59 -4.24 -19.78 -25.93
N ASP A 60 -3.86 -18.97 -26.92
CA ASP A 60 -2.67 -19.12 -27.75
C ASP A 60 -1.36 -18.70 -27.05
N VAL A 61 -1.43 -17.92 -25.96
CA VAL A 61 -0.27 -17.41 -25.22
C VAL A 61 -0.29 -17.95 -23.79
N PRO A 62 0.53 -18.97 -23.47
CA PRO A 62 0.63 -19.50 -22.12
C PRO A 62 1.00 -18.42 -21.11
N LEU A 63 0.38 -18.48 -19.93
CA LEU A 63 0.58 -17.52 -18.86
C LEU A 63 1.43 -18.11 -17.74
N THR A 64 2.54 -17.45 -17.43
CA THR A 64 3.38 -17.75 -16.25
C THR A 64 3.06 -16.73 -15.17
N VAL A 65 2.87 -17.16 -13.92
CA VAL A 65 2.54 -16.26 -12.81
C VAL A 65 3.38 -16.66 -11.61
N PHE A 66 4.14 -15.72 -11.04
CA PHE A 66 5.02 -16.00 -9.90
C PHE A 66 5.06 -14.84 -8.91
N ARG A 67 5.25 -15.18 -7.63
CA ARG A 67 5.36 -14.21 -6.55
C ARG A 67 6.78 -13.64 -6.49
N THR A 68 6.89 -12.37 -6.14
CA THR A 68 8.16 -11.69 -5.84
C THR A 68 8.11 -11.08 -4.46
N GLU A 69 9.29 -10.88 -3.88
CA GLU A 69 9.43 -10.02 -2.71
C GLU A 69 9.41 -8.54 -3.11
N THR A 70 9.24 -7.66 -2.11
CA THR A 70 9.02 -6.21 -2.35
C THR A 70 10.26 -5.55 -2.96
N ASP A 71 11.45 -6.02 -2.63
CA ASP A 71 12.74 -5.55 -3.18
C ASP A 71 13.01 -6.06 -4.60
N GLU A 72 12.42 -7.20 -5.00
CA GLU A 72 12.58 -7.78 -6.33
C GLU A 72 11.55 -7.30 -7.37
N GLN A 73 10.44 -6.69 -6.93
CA GLN A 73 9.27 -6.40 -7.77
C GLN A 73 9.55 -5.54 -9.01
N ILE A 74 10.66 -4.79 -9.01
CA ILE A 74 11.14 -3.96 -10.13
C ILE A 74 12.24 -4.64 -10.93
N SER A 75 13.20 -5.31 -10.27
CA SER A 75 14.30 -5.99 -10.97
C SER A 75 13.78 -7.09 -11.89
N VAL A 76 12.69 -7.77 -11.53
CA VAL A 76 12.05 -8.80 -12.38
C VAL A 76 11.62 -8.27 -13.76
N LEU A 77 11.26 -6.98 -13.86
CA LEU A 77 10.93 -6.33 -15.13
C LEU A 77 12.18 -6.03 -15.95
N HIS A 78 13.20 -5.47 -15.31
CA HIS A 78 14.46 -5.13 -15.98
C HIS A 78 15.27 -6.36 -16.42
N ASP A 79 15.19 -7.45 -15.66
CA ASP A 79 15.84 -8.72 -15.97
C ASP A 79 15.11 -9.52 -17.07
N GLY A 80 13.92 -9.07 -17.48
CA GLY A 80 13.06 -9.78 -18.44
C GLY A 80 12.47 -11.08 -17.88
N ARG A 81 12.40 -11.24 -16.55
CA ARG A 81 11.73 -12.38 -15.90
C ARG A 81 10.20 -12.25 -15.93
N ALA A 82 9.69 -11.03 -16.02
CA ALA A 82 8.27 -10.74 -16.20
C ALA A 82 8.07 -9.61 -17.20
N GLU A 83 7.03 -9.71 -18.03
CA GLU A 83 6.59 -8.63 -18.92
C GLU A 83 5.82 -7.56 -18.13
N VAL A 84 5.08 -7.97 -17.09
CA VAL A 84 4.35 -7.06 -16.20
C VAL A 84 4.47 -7.49 -14.73
N SER A 85 4.40 -6.53 -13.81
CA SER A 85 4.51 -6.76 -12.38
C SER A 85 3.39 -6.05 -11.63
N LEU A 86 2.73 -6.74 -10.72
CA LEU A 86 1.81 -6.15 -9.76
C LEU A 86 2.60 -5.72 -8.53
N VAL A 87 2.86 -4.42 -8.44
CA VAL A 87 3.80 -3.79 -7.53
C VAL A 87 3.09 -3.02 -6.42
N ARG A 88 3.76 -2.84 -5.29
CA ARG A 88 3.34 -1.96 -4.21
C ARG A 88 4.12 -0.65 -4.27
N LEU A 89 3.40 0.46 -4.36
CA LEU A 89 3.95 1.81 -4.35
C LEU A 89 4.35 2.23 -2.92
N PRO A 90 5.38 3.07 -2.76
CA PRO A 90 6.15 3.73 -3.83
C PRO A 90 7.23 2.84 -4.47
N ILE A 91 7.55 3.13 -5.73
CA ILE A 91 8.66 2.51 -6.49
C ILE A 91 9.42 3.59 -7.26
N ASP A 92 10.64 3.27 -7.74
CA ASP A 92 11.27 4.07 -8.79
C ASP A 92 10.57 3.78 -10.12
N GLU A 93 9.89 4.78 -10.67
CA GLU A 93 9.13 4.68 -11.93
C GLU A 93 9.99 4.97 -13.18
N THR A 94 11.30 5.13 -13.01
CA THR A 94 12.21 5.45 -14.13
C THR A 94 12.14 4.38 -15.22
N ASN A 95 11.72 4.79 -16.44
CA ASN A 95 11.47 3.91 -17.59
C ASN A 95 10.30 2.92 -17.44
N LEU A 96 9.48 3.07 -16.40
CA LEU A 96 8.28 2.27 -16.18
C LEU A 96 7.03 3.03 -16.59
N SER A 97 6.04 2.28 -17.06
CA SER A 97 4.67 2.73 -17.15
C SER A 97 3.90 2.08 -16.00
N VAL A 98 3.07 2.85 -15.31
CA VAL A 98 2.41 2.45 -14.07
C VAL A 98 0.92 2.78 -14.14
N ILE A 99 0.07 1.83 -13.75
CA ILE A 99 -1.38 2.02 -13.61
C ILE A 99 -1.80 1.62 -12.20
N ASN A 100 -2.31 2.59 -11.43
CA ASN A 100 -2.85 2.33 -10.09
C ASN A 100 -4.12 1.49 -10.17
N LEU A 101 -4.22 0.48 -9.30
CA LEU A 101 -5.32 -0.48 -9.29
C LEU A 101 -6.23 -0.26 -8.08
N TYR A 102 -5.66 -0.25 -6.87
CA TYR A 102 -6.40 -0.04 -5.64
C TYR A 102 -5.47 0.39 -4.49
N ASN A 103 -6.05 0.99 -3.46
CA ASN A 103 -5.36 1.31 -2.21
C ASN A 103 -5.43 0.13 -1.24
N GLU A 104 -4.40 -0.03 -0.42
CA GLU A 104 -4.37 -0.97 0.70
C GLU A 104 -4.32 -0.20 2.01
N ILE A 105 -5.27 -0.49 2.88
CA ILE A 105 -5.34 0.10 4.23
C ILE A 105 -4.23 -0.51 5.10
N PRO A 106 -3.46 0.29 5.84
CA PRO A 106 -2.48 -0.22 6.79
C PRO A 106 -3.18 -0.79 8.03
N VAL A 107 -2.63 -1.88 8.55
CA VAL A 107 -3.03 -2.48 9.82
C VAL A 107 -1.82 -2.71 10.70
N VAL A 108 -2.04 -2.60 12.00
CA VAL A 108 -1.13 -3.19 13.00
C VAL A 108 -1.53 -4.63 13.24
N VAL A 109 -0.54 -5.52 13.35
CA VAL A 109 -0.68 -6.92 13.74
C VAL A 109 0.08 -7.12 15.04
N ALA A 110 -0.58 -7.75 16.01
CA ALA A 110 -0.02 -8.06 17.31
C ALA A 110 -0.48 -9.47 17.78
N SER A 111 0.11 -9.96 18.86
CA SER A 111 -0.37 -11.16 19.55
C SER A 111 -1.85 -11.03 19.95
N LYS A 112 -2.58 -12.15 20.00
CA LYS A 112 -4.01 -12.20 20.36
C LYS A 112 -4.30 -11.62 21.75
N ASP A 113 -3.33 -11.64 22.66
CA ASP A 113 -3.47 -11.12 24.03
C ASP A 113 -3.12 -9.62 24.15
N HIS A 114 -2.75 -8.97 23.04
CA HIS A 114 -2.41 -7.55 23.03
C HIS A 114 -3.66 -6.67 23.24
N THR A 115 -3.46 -5.54 23.90
CA THR A 115 -4.48 -4.51 24.17
C THR A 115 -5.24 -4.02 22.92
N ILE A 116 -4.66 -4.09 21.72
CA ILE A 116 -5.33 -3.68 20.48
C ILE A 116 -6.50 -4.58 20.09
N GLU A 117 -6.58 -5.80 20.66
CA GLU A 117 -7.64 -6.76 20.38
C GLU A 117 -9.05 -6.16 20.61
N GLN A 118 -9.15 -5.29 21.62
CA GLN A 118 -10.39 -4.65 22.05
C GLN A 118 -10.75 -3.39 21.22
N ALA A 119 -9.82 -2.89 20.40
CA ALA A 119 -10.04 -1.72 19.57
C ALA A 119 -10.67 -2.11 18.23
N GLU A 120 -11.51 -1.25 17.65
CA GLU A 120 -11.94 -1.41 16.24
C GLU A 120 -10.88 -0.86 15.27
N THR A 121 -10.23 0.24 15.66
CA THR A 121 -9.18 0.96 14.94
C THR A 121 -8.18 1.49 15.97
N VAL A 122 -6.91 1.55 15.61
CA VAL A 122 -5.81 2.00 16.48
C VAL A 122 -5.23 3.32 15.95
N LEU A 123 -4.91 4.27 16.82
CA LEU A 123 -4.14 5.45 16.45
C LEU A 123 -2.65 5.10 16.47
N LEU A 124 -1.88 5.55 15.49
CA LEU A 124 -0.43 5.29 15.46
C LEU A 124 0.29 5.80 16.71
N ALA A 125 -0.16 6.92 17.27
CA ALA A 125 0.39 7.47 18.51
C ALA A 125 0.21 6.55 19.73
N ASP A 126 -0.82 5.69 19.74
CA ASP A 126 -1.03 4.73 20.81
C ASP A 126 -0.05 3.55 20.71
N LEU A 127 0.65 3.40 19.58
CA LEU A 127 1.68 2.38 19.33
C LEU A 127 3.11 2.90 19.58
N ALA A 128 3.27 4.13 20.09
CA ALA A 128 4.59 4.74 20.29
C ALA A 128 5.48 3.98 21.28
N GLY A 129 4.87 3.29 22.25
CA GLY A 129 5.57 2.48 23.25
C GLY A 129 5.79 1.01 22.84
N GLU A 130 5.30 0.59 21.67
CA GLU A 130 5.42 -0.79 21.21
C GLU A 130 6.78 -1.06 20.58
N HIS A 131 7.17 -2.33 20.48
CA HIS A 131 8.39 -2.72 19.77
C HIS A 131 8.05 -3.10 18.32
N LEU A 132 8.56 -2.35 17.33
CA LEU A 132 8.30 -2.64 15.92
C LEU A 132 9.28 -3.71 15.39
N LEU A 133 8.75 -4.82 14.90
CA LEU A 133 9.51 -5.94 14.33
C LEU A 133 9.84 -5.76 12.83
N GLN A 134 10.07 -4.52 12.41
CA GLN A 134 10.46 -4.12 11.05
C GLN A 134 11.61 -3.11 11.12
N ASN A 135 12.20 -2.74 9.99
CA ASN A 135 13.07 -1.56 9.99
C ASN A 135 12.19 -0.31 10.22
N PRO A 136 12.49 0.57 11.18
CA PRO A 136 11.80 1.86 11.32
C PRO A 136 11.89 2.72 10.04
N ASP A 137 12.97 2.55 9.26
CA ASP A 137 12.97 2.47 7.77
C ASP A 137 11.59 2.62 7.11
N ASP A 138 10.86 1.52 7.21
CA ASP A 138 9.76 1.15 6.34
C ASP A 138 8.44 1.76 6.82
N VAL A 139 8.42 2.33 8.04
CA VAL A 139 7.26 2.98 8.66
C VAL A 139 7.72 4.29 9.32
N PRO A 140 8.09 5.31 8.53
CA PRO A 140 8.66 6.55 9.06
C PRO A 140 7.71 7.27 10.03
N GLU A 141 6.40 7.20 9.80
CA GLU A 141 5.41 7.82 10.70
C GLU A 141 5.43 7.19 12.09
N TRP A 142 5.69 5.89 12.19
CA TRP A 142 5.82 5.21 13.49
C TRP A 142 7.14 5.59 14.15
N ARG A 143 8.24 5.54 13.39
CA ARG A 143 9.58 5.87 13.86
C ARG A 143 9.66 7.26 14.49
N ASP A 144 9.02 8.25 13.87
CA ASP A 144 9.03 9.63 14.34
C ASP A 144 8.30 9.79 15.70
N LEU A 145 7.43 8.85 16.04
CA LEU A 145 6.68 8.82 17.30
C LEU A 145 7.28 7.88 18.34
N ALA A 146 8.02 6.86 17.91
CA ALA A 146 8.45 5.73 18.73
C ALA A 146 9.36 6.13 19.90
N ASP A 147 8.98 5.74 21.11
CA ASP A 147 9.75 5.96 22.33
C ASP A 147 11.12 5.26 22.24
N GLU A 148 11.16 4.03 21.72
CA GLU A 148 12.41 3.26 21.63
C GLU A 148 13.45 3.85 20.66
N VAL A 149 12.97 4.57 19.63
CA VAL A 149 13.83 5.25 18.66
C VAL A 149 14.32 6.58 19.24
N ARG A 150 13.40 7.40 19.77
CA ARG A 150 13.72 8.69 20.39
C ARG A 150 14.71 8.54 21.54
N ASP A 151 14.49 7.54 22.39
CA ASP A 151 15.28 7.33 23.60
C ASP A 151 16.53 6.48 23.34
N GLY A 152 16.73 5.98 22.11
CA GLY A 152 17.87 5.14 21.73
C GLY A 152 17.92 3.79 22.44
N THR A 153 16.76 3.29 22.90
CA THR A 153 16.63 2.06 23.69
C THR A 153 16.17 0.85 22.88
N ARG A 154 15.94 1.04 21.57
CA ARG A 154 15.51 -0.01 20.65
C ARG A 154 16.39 -1.26 20.75
N ARG A 155 15.75 -2.38 21.04
CA ARG A 155 16.40 -3.69 21.08
C ARG A 155 16.68 -4.18 19.66
N PRO A 156 17.78 -4.92 19.43
CA PRO A 156 18.00 -5.59 18.16
C PRO A 156 16.86 -6.55 17.85
N LEU A 157 16.47 -6.60 16.57
CA LEU A 157 15.49 -7.57 16.11
C LEU A 157 16.06 -8.98 16.20
N PRO A 158 15.24 -10.00 16.53
CA PRO A 158 15.64 -11.38 16.36
C PRO A 158 15.94 -11.64 14.88
N PRO A 159 16.82 -12.61 14.56
CA PRO A 159 17.02 -13.03 13.18
C PRO A 159 15.72 -13.60 12.63
N MET A 160 15.13 -12.91 11.66
CA MET A 160 13.90 -13.30 10.96
C MET A 160 14.20 -13.27 9.46
N ARG A 161 14.01 -14.40 8.79
CA ARG A 161 14.32 -14.57 7.36
C ARG A 161 13.21 -14.06 6.46
N ASP A 162 11.98 -14.18 6.92
CA ASP A 162 10.79 -13.87 6.16
C ASP A 162 9.65 -13.41 7.08
N LEU A 163 8.51 -13.10 6.45
CA LEU A 163 7.34 -12.66 7.16
C LEU A 163 6.66 -13.78 7.96
N ASP A 164 6.87 -15.05 7.60
CA ASP A 164 6.38 -16.19 8.39
C ASP A 164 7.07 -16.22 9.76
N GLU A 165 8.40 -16.13 9.79
CA GLU A 165 9.16 -16.05 11.05
C GLU A 165 8.83 -14.80 11.85
N THR A 166 8.62 -13.67 11.18
CA THR A 166 8.20 -12.43 11.83
C THR A 166 6.85 -12.60 12.51
N MET A 167 5.90 -13.28 11.86
CA MET A 167 4.58 -13.55 12.43
C MET A 167 4.64 -14.50 13.64
N GLU A 168 5.59 -15.43 13.71
CA GLU A 168 5.83 -16.22 14.93
C GLU A 168 6.29 -15.34 16.10
N GLN A 169 7.17 -14.35 15.85
CA GLN A 169 7.61 -13.41 16.88
C GLN A 169 6.46 -12.50 17.36
N VAL A 170 5.62 -12.05 16.43
CA VAL A 170 4.40 -11.29 16.75
C VAL A 170 3.46 -12.13 17.61
N ALA A 171 3.19 -13.39 17.23
CA ALA A 171 2.33 -14.29 17.98
C ALA A 171 2.87 -14.54 19.41
N ALA A 172 4.19 -14.68 19.55
CA ALA A 172 4.88 -14.80 20.83
C ALA A 172 4.87 -13.51 21.68
N GLY A 173 4.32 -12.40 21.17
CA GLY A 173 4.21 -11.14 21.89
C GLY A 173 5.51 -10.36 22.00
N VAL A 174 6.50 -10.64 21.13
CA VAL A 174 7.80 -9.94 21.15
C VAL A 174 7.66 -8.48 20.70
N GLY A 175 6.69 -8.20 19.83
CA GLY A 175 6.40 -6.87 19.31
C GLY A 175 5.25 -6.89 18.31
N ILE A 176 5.12 -5.79 17.57
CA ILE A 176 4.10 -5.58 16.55
C ILE A 176 4.73 -5.49 15.16
N ILE A 177 3.91 -5.65 14.12
CA ILE A 177 4.23 -5.21 12.76
C ILE A 177 3.10 -4.33 12.21
N ILE A 178 3.44 -3.43 11.30
CA ILE A 178 2.51 -2.62 10.53
C ILE A 178 2.66 -3.03 9.06
N VAL A 179 1.59 -3.55 8.50
CA VAL A 179 1.55 -4.09 7.13
C VAL A 179 0.23 -3.73 6.44
N PRO A 180 0.16 -3.81 5.10
CA PRO A 180 -1.13 -3.73 4.40
C PRO A 180 -2.11 -4.81 4.87
N HIS A 181 -3.41 -4.49 4.89
CA HIS A 181 -4.46 -5.43 5.32
C HIS A 181 -4.47 -6.74 4.52
N SER A 182 -4.09 -6.69 3.23
CA SER A 182 -3.94 -7.86 2.36
C SER A 182 -2.90 -8.84 2.88
N ILE A 183 -1.77 -8.33 3.36
CA ILE A 183 -0.68 -9.10 3.97
C ILE A 183 -1.14 -9.71 5.29
N ALA A 184 -1.77 -8.92 6.17
CA ALA A 184 -2.30 -9.45 7.43
C ALA A 184 -3.33 -10.58 7.21
N ARG A 185 -4.13 -10.50 6.14
CA ARG A 185 -5.06 -11.58 5.76
C ARG A 185 -4.34 -12.81 5.22
N LEU A 186 -3.27 -12.62 4.45
CA LEU A 186 -2.46 -13.72 3.92
C LEU A 186 -1.83 -14.56 5.03
N TYR A 187 -1.37 -13.89 6.11
CA TYR A 187 -0.73 -14.52 7.27
C TYR A 187 -1.66 -14.68 8.48
N GLY A 188 -2.99 -14.65 8.26
CA GLY A 188 -3.97 -14.73 9.33
C GLY A 188 -3.91 -16.06 10.10
N ARG A 189 -3.83 -15.97 11.43
CA ARG A 189 -3.81 -17.11 12.38
C ARG A 189 -4.58 -16.77 13.65
N LYS A 190 -4.87 -17.77 14.51
CA LYS A 190 -5.79 -17.61 15.66
C LYS A 190 -5.19 -16.85 16.85
N ASP A 191 -3.88 -16.87 16.95
CA ASP A 191 -3.02 -16.32 18.01
C ASP A 191 -2.43 -14.94 17.65
N VAL A 192 -2.88 -14.34 16.53
CA VAL A 192 -2.63 -12.94 16.20
C VAL A 192 -3.94 -12.20 15.96
N VAL A 193 -3.91 -10.88 16.12
CA VAL A 193 -5.01 -9.99 15.79
C VAL A 193 -4.50 -8.85 14.91
N SER A 194 -5.31 -8.42 13.95
CA SER A 194 -5.03 -7.24 13.13
C SER A 194 -6.11 -6.17 13.30
N ARG A 195 -5.67 -4.91 13.34
CA ARG A 195 -6.55 -3.73 13.43
C ARG A 195 -6.10 -2.64 12.47
N PRO A 196 -7.02 -1.98 11.75
CA PRO A 196 -6.72 -0.75 11.01
C PRO A 196 -5.96 0.24 11.89
N VAL A 197 -4.88 0.80 11.34
CA VAL A 197 -4.12 1.86 12.01
C VAL A 197 -4.33 3.16 11.26
N THR A 198 -4.57 4.25 12.00
CA THR A 198 -4.65 5.60 11.43
C THR A 198 -3.40 6.39 11.78
N GLY A 199 -2.98 7.29 10.90
CA GLY A 199 -1.71 8.01 11.03
C GLY A 199 -0.56 7.39 10.22
N VAL A 200 -0.79 6.25 9.59
CA VAL A 200 0.05 5.69 8.52
C VAL A 200 -0.68 5.89 7.19
N PRO A 201 -0.02 6.41 6.14
CA PRO A 201 -0.63 6.52 4.81
C PRO A 201 -1.02 5.16 4.23
N ASP A 202 -2.07 5.16 3.41
CA ASP A 202 -2.40 3.98 2.60
C ASP A 202 -1.28 3.68 1.60
N THR A 203 -1.03 2.40 1.36
CA THR A 203 -0.19 1.97 0.22
C THR A 203 -1.07 1.73 -1.01
N GLN A 204 -0.47 1.58 -2.18
CA GLN A 204 -1.22 1.34 -3.42
C GLN A 204 -0.64 0.14 -4.16
N ILE A 205 -1.51 -0.66 -4.76
CA ILE A 205 -1.11 -1.67 -5.75
C ILE A 205 -1.27 -1.09 -7.13
N ALA A 206 -0.23 -1.25 -7.94
CA ALA A 206 -0.19 -0.82 -9.33
C ALA A 206 0.22 -1.96 -10.26
N LEU A 207 -0.13 -1.86 -11.54
CA LEU A 207 0.47 -2.64 -12.61
C LEU A 207 1.63 -1.84 -13.20
N ALA A 208 2.83 -2.41 -13.26
CA ALA A 208 4.01 -1.81 -13.83
C ALA A 208 4.60 -2.65 -14.97
N TRP A 209 5.18 -1.99 -15.97
CA TRP A 209 5.92 -2.61 -17.08
C TRP A 209 6.95 -1.64 -17.66
N ILE A 210 7.91 -2.16 -18.43
CA ILE A 210 8.92 -1.34 -19.10
C ILE A 210 8.27 -0.55 -20.25
N THR A 211 8.28 0.79 -20.18
CA THR A 211 7.55 1.66 -21.13
C THR A 211 7.91 1.39 -22.60
N ARG A 212 9.20 1.24 -22.90
CA ARG A 212 9.69 1.05 -24.28
C ARG A 212 9.41 -0.35 -24.83
N GLU A 213 8.95 -1.29 -24.00
CA GLU A 213 8.74 -2.70 -24.34
C GLU A 213 7.24 -3.04 -24.34
N THR A 214 6.38 -2.03 -24.50
CA THR A 214 4.92 -2.21 -24.59
C THR A 214 4.56 -3.02 -25.85
N THR A 215 4.13 -4.27 -25.65
CA THR A 215 3.69 -5.18 -26.71
C THR A 215 2.16 -5.26 -26.81
N GLU A 216 1.63 -5.90 -27.85
CA GLU A 216 0.20 -6.18 -27.98
C GLU A 216 -0.34 -7.03 -26.81
N ASP A 217 0.49 -7.92 -26.27
CA ASP A 217 0.15 -8.77 -25.11
C ASP A 217 0.02 -7.94 -23.83
N ILE A 218 0.93 -6.98 -23.61
CA ILE A 218 0.85 -6.03 -22.50
C ILE A 218 -0.41 -5.16 -22.64
N GLU A 219 -0.70 -4.64 -23.83
CA GLU A 219 -1.90 -3.83 -24.08
C GLU A 219 -3.21 -4.60 -23.85
N GLU A 220 -3.28 -5.86 -24.27
CA GLU A 220 -4.43 -6.73 -23.97
C GLU A 220 -4.55 -6.95 -22.46
N PHE A 221 -3.44 -7.22 -21.76
CA PHE A 221 -3.46 -7.42 -20.31
C PHE A 221 -3.87 -6.15 -19.56
N ILE A 222 -3.39 -4.96 -19.96
CA ILE A 222 -3.86 -3.66 -19.47
C ILE A 222 -5.37 -3.54 -19.69
N GLY A 223 -5.86 -3.98 -20.85
CA GLY A 223 -7.28 -4.00 -21.16
C GLY A 223 -8.08 -4.88 -20.21
N ILE A 224 -7.57 -6.06 -19.88
CA ILE A 224 -8.18 -6.97 -18.90
C ILE A 224 -8.19 -6.35 -17.51
N VAL A 225 -7.08 -5.74 -17.09
CA VAL A 225 -6.95 -5.10 -15.77
C VAL A 225 -7.93 -3.93 -15.63
N ARG A 226 -8.10 -3.13 -16.69
CA ARG A 226 -9.09 -2.04 -16.78
C ARG A 226 -10.53 -2.52 -17.01
N GLY A 227 -10.76 -3.82 -17.19
CA GLY A 227 -12.09 -4.39 -17.37
C GLY A 227 -12.71 -4.21 -18.76
N ARG A 228 -11.94 -3.87 -19.80
CA ARG A 228 -12.44 -3.81 -21.20
C ARG A 228 -13.03 -5.16 -21.59
N SER A 229 -14.23 -5.20 -22.17
CA SER A 229 -14.87 -6.46 -22.59
C SER A 229 -14.29 -6.98 -23.92
N LYS A 230 -14.44 -8.29 -24.18
CA LYS A 230 -13.93 -8.96 -25.41
C LYS A 230 -14.52 -8.38 -26.71
N ALA A 231 -15.64 -7.65 -26.63
CA ALA A 231 -16.32 -7.05 -27.78
C ALA A 231 -15.83 -5.63 -28.14
N SER A 232 -14.95 -5.03 -27.34
CA SER A 232 -14.53 -3.63 -27.51
C SER A 232 -13.47 -3.40 -28.59
N SER A 233 -13.01 -4.41 -29.32
CA SER A 233 -11.91 -4.27 -30.30
C SER A 233 -12.33 -3.77 -31.69
N ARG A 234 -13.61 -3.40 -31.90
CA ARG A 234 -14.07 -2.78 -33.15
C ARG A 234 -15.14 -1.73 -32.93
N THR A 235 -14.80 -0.59 -32.33
CA THR A 235 -15.25 0.76 -32.76
C THR A 235 -14.62 1.83 -31.87
N ASP A 236 -13.96 2.77 -32.53
CA ASP A 236 -13.61 4.15 -32.17
C ASP A 236 -12.71 4.50 -30.98
N ALA A 237 -11.69 5.26 -31.36
CA ALA A 237 -10.98 6.22 -30.56
C ALA A 237 -11.94 7.28 -29.98
N GLY A 238 -11.83 7.53 -28.67
CA GLY A 238 -12.45 8.69 -28.04
C GLY A 238 -13.06 8.42 -26.67
N ALA A 239 -12.36 8.88 -25.64
CA ALA A 239 -12.87 9.19 -24.29
C ALA A 239 -13.42 8.02 -23.43
N ALA A 240 -12.57 7.52 -22.54
CA ALA A 240 -13.02 6.98 -21.26
C ALA A 240 -11.94 7.20 -20.19
N ASP A 241 -11.76 8.47 -19.84
CA ASP A 241 -11.35 8.85 -18.49
C ASP A 241 -12.39 9.86 -17.97
N ALA A 242 -12.75 9.70 -16.69
CA ALA A 242 -13.75 10.47 -15.92
C ALA A 242 -15.25 10.16 -16.16
N ALA A 243 -15.75 9.07 -15.56
CA ALA A 243 -17.11 9.01 -15.01
C ALA A 243 -17.29 7.84 -14.01
N ALA A 244 -16.66 7.94 -12.84
CA ALA A 244 -17.14 7.29 -11.61
C ALA A 244 -17.52 8.37 -10.59
N LEU A 245 -18.37 9.30 -11.04
CA LEU A 245 -19.16 10.21 -10.23
C LEU A 245 -20.55 10.25 -10.88
N ALA A 246 -21.59 10.22 -10.04
CA ALA A 246 -23.02 10.24 -10.34
C ALA A 246 -23.71 8.87 -10.55
N ASP A 247 -24.17 8.31 -9.43
CA ASP A 247 -25.40 7.54 -9.39
C ASP A 247 -26.56 8.55 -9.28
N GLU A 248 -27.25 8.83 -10.38
CA GLU A 248 -28.68 9.20 -10.38
C GLU A 248 -29.25 9.08 -11.80
N ALA A 249 -30.23 8.19 -11.97
CA ALA A 249 -31.07 8.11 -13.16
C ALA A 249 -32.10 9.27 -13.18
N PRO A 250 -32.51 9.79 -14.35
CA PRO A 250 -33.48 10.89 -14.43
C PRO A 250 -34.92 10.41 -14.16
N PRO A 251 -35.80 11.23 -13.54
CA PRO A 251 -37.19 10.84 -13.30
C PRO A 251 -38.08 11.06 -14.53
N GLU A 252 -39.02 10.13 -14.74
CA GLU A 252 -40.08 10.22 -15.74
C GLU A 252 -41.02 11.44 -15.50
N LEU A 253 -41.38 12.13 -16.58
CA LEU A 253 -42.35 13.23 -16.60
C LEU A 253 -43.80 12.71 -16.68
N ARG A 254 -44.73 13.35 -15.96
CA ARG A 254 -46.18 13.19 -16.18
C ARG A 254 -46.67 14.14 -17.28
N SER A 255 -47.77 13.78 -17.92
CA SER A 255 -48.30 14.35 -19.18
C SER A 255 -48.92 15.76 -19.10
N ASP A 256 -48.66 16.56 -18.07
CA ASP A 256 -49.29 17.89 -17.88
C ASP A 256 -48.32 19.03 -17.50
N GLY A 257 -47.01 18.83 -17.66
CA GLY A 257 -46.05 19.93 -17.81
C GLY A 257 -45.77 20.79 -16.56
N ARG A 258 -45.98 20.27 -15.34
CA ARG A 258 -45.53 20.93 -14.09
C ARG A 258 -44.69 19.99 -13.21
N PRO A 259 -43.67 20.52 -12.50
CA PRO A 259 -42.76 19.69 -11.71
C PRO A 259 -43.44 19.15 -10.43
N ALA A 260 -43.28 17.84 -10.18
CA ALA A 260 -43.78 17.17 -8.99
C ALA A 260 -42.96 17.56 -7.73
N LYS A 261 -43.66 17.79 -6.61
CA LYS A 261 -43.06 18.18 -5.31
C LYS A 261 -42.37 16.97 -4.65
N PRO A 262 -41.14 17.10 -4.11
CA PRO A 262 -40.42 15.96 -3.54
C PRO A 262 -41.02 15.51 -2.19
N PRO A 263 -40.94 14.21 -1.85
CA PRO A 263 -41.45 13.69 -0.59
C PRO A 263 -40.59 14.16 0.61
N ARG A 264 -41.25 14.36 1.75
CA ARG A 264 -40.61 14.78 3.02
C ARG A 264 -39.66 13.70 3.52
N LYS A 265 -38.39 14.07 3.77
CA LYS A 265 -37.36 13.22 4.39
C LYS A 265 -37.79 12.76 5.80
N PRO A 266 -37.49 11.51 6.21
CA PRO A 266 -37.81 11.02 7.54
C PRO A 266 -37.00 11.76 8.63
N LYS A 267 -37.63 11.98 9.80
CA LYS A 267 -37.03 12.61 10.97
C LYS A 267 -35.84 11.78 11.48
N LYS A 268 -34.66 12.40 11.61
CA LYS A 268 -33.49 11.80 12.29
C LYS A 268 -33.86 11.46 13.73
N THR A 269 -33.51 10.23 14.14
CA THR A 269 -33.65 9.71 15.50
C THR A 269 -32.73 10.45 16.46
N ASP A 270 -33.11 10.54 17.74
CA ASP A 270 -32.38 11.30 18.77
C ASP A 270 -30.91 10.86 18.95
N LYS A 271 -30.58 9.62 18.57
CA LYS A 271 -29.23 9.05 18.61
C LYS A 271 -28.27 9.75 17.63
N ALA A 272 -28.75 10.18 16.46
CA ALA A 272 -27.95 10.93 15.48
C ALA A 272 -27.71 12.39 15.92
N LYS A 273 -28.61 12.96 16.72
CA LYS A 273 -28.45 14.29 17.32
C LYS A 273 -27.43 14.28 18.47
N ALA A 274 -27.38 13.18 19.24
CA ALA A 274 -26.39 12.99 20.30
C ALA A 274 -24.96 12.84 19.75
N ALA A 275 -24.77 12.07 18.68
CA ALA A 275 -23.46 11.89 18.02
C ALA A 275 -22.91 13.22 17.45
N ALA A 276 -23.76 14.02 16.80
CA ALA A 276 -23.36 15.34 16.28
C ALA A 276 -23.03 16.35 17.40
N LYS A 277 -23.63 16.21 18.59
CA LYS A 277 -23.32 17.04 19.76
C LYS A 277 -21.99 16.63 20.41
N ALA A 278 -21.69 15.33 20.48
CA ALA A 278 -20.43 14.82 21.02
C ALA A 278 -19.22 15.26 20.17
N ILE A 279 -19.35 15.23 18.83
CA ILE A 279 -18.31 15.68 17.90
C ILE A 279 -18.04 17.19 18.06
N ARG A 280 -19.08 18.01 18.25
CA ARG A 280 -18.92 19.46 18.47
C ARG A 280 -18.29 19.80 19.81
N VAL A 281 -18.53 19.02 20.86
CA VAL A 281 -17.91 19.24 22.19
C VAL A 281 -16.44 18.80 22.19
N ALA A 282 -16.10 17.73 21.47
CA ALA A 282 -14.71 17.31 21.29
C ALA A 282 -13.88 18.35 20.50
N ALA A 283 -14.45 18.90 19.42
CA ALA A 283 -13.78 19.95 18.63
C ALA A 283 -13.59 21.28 19.38
N ALA A 284 -14.41 21.57 20.39
CA ALA A 284 -14.27 22.77 21.23
C ALA A 284 -13.18 22.63 22.31
N LYS A 285 -12.81 21.40 22.71
CA LYS A 285 -11.76 21.14 23.72
C LYS A 285 -10.35 21.07 23.12
N ALA A 286 -10.22 20.96 21.80
CA ALA A 286 -8.93 20.78 21.11
C ALA A 286 -8.29 22.08 20.58
N LYS A 287 -8.69 23.27 21.06
CA LYS A 287 -7.98 24.53 20.74
C LYS A 287 -6.92 24.84 21.79
N PRO A 288 -5.62 24.97 21.43
CA PRO A 288 -4.58 25.35 22.38
C PRO A 288 -4.71 26.82 22.79
N ALA A 289 -4.52 27.10 24.08
CA ALA A 289 -4.50 28.44 24.65
C ALA A 289 -3.24 29.21 24.18
N VAL A 290 -3.46 30.33 23.50
CA VAL A 290 -2.43 31.30 23.14
C VAL A 290 -1.81 31.87 24.41
N ARG A 291 -0.50 31.61 24.63
CA ARG A 291 0.28 32.24 25.71
C ARG A 291 0.43 33.74 25.41
N LYS A 292 -0.18 34.56 26.27
CA LYS A 292 -0.09 36.02 26.22
C LYS A 292 1.29 36.46 26.73
N ARG A 293 2.13 36.95 25.82
CA ARG A 293 3.40 37.62 26.10
C ARG A 293 3.09 38.97 26.76
N THR A 294 3.46 39.14 28.03
CA THR A 294 3.35 40.43 28.74
C THR A 294 4.49 41.34 28.33
N GLU A 295 4.19 42.31 27.45
CA GLU A 295 5.02 43.50 27.27
C GLU A 295 4.71 44.49 28.40
N SER A 296 5.72 44.82 29.20
CA SER A 296 5.70 45.92 30.15
C SER A 296 6.17 47.20 29.43
N ALA A 297 5.25 48.12 29.16
CA ALA A 297 5.55 49.49 28.75
C ALA A 297 5.52 50.44 29.97
N PRO A 298 6.42 51.43 30.06
CA PRO A 298 6.56 52.29 31.24
C PRO A 298 5.53 53.42 31.25
N GLY A 299 4.80 53.51 32.36
CA GLY A 299 3.86 54.58 32.67
C GLY A 299 4.58 55.89 33.05
N ARG A 300 4.24 56.93 32.29
CA ARG A 300 4.71 58.31 32.38
C ARG A 300 3.98 59.03 33.53
N THR A 301 4.69 59.40 34.61
CA THR A 301 4.19 60.37 35.61
C THR A 301 4.84 61.74 35.41
N ARG A 302 3.98 62.78 35.39
CA ARG A 302 4.26 64.22 35.24
C ARG A 302 4.74 64.81 36.61
N PRO A 303 5.10 66.12 36.72
CA PRO A 303 6.39 66.53 37.27
C PRO A 303 6.31 67.49 38.48
N THR A 304 7.33 67.53 39.34
CA THR A 304 7.60 68.72 40.18
C THR A 304 9.10 68.92 40.49
N LYS A 305 9.60 70.04 39.96
CA LYS A 305 10.69 70.96 40.37
C LYS A 305 11.57 70.65 41.62
N ASN A 306 12.87 70.41 41.38
CA ASN A 306 14.11 71.10 41.86
C ASN A 306 14.31 71.44 43.37
N PRO A 307 15.53 71.82 43.85
CA PRO A 307 16.92 71.49 43.47
C PRO A 307 17.83 71.07 44.68
N ASN A 308 19.06 70.66 44.34
CA ASN A 308 20.32 71.05 44.99
C ASN A 308 21.10 70.01 45.82
N LYS A 309 22.43 70.12 45.63
CA LYS A 309 23.58 69.76 46.48
C LYS A 309 24.07 68.31 46.51
N GLY A 310 25.24 68.14 45.88
CA GLY A 310 26.43 67.85 46.68
C GLY A 310 27.40 66.79 46.15
N LYS A 311 28.46 67.27 45.48
CA LYS A 311 29.88 66.89 45.61
C LYS A 311 30.25 65.39 45.73
N GLY A 312 31.18 64.94 44.90
CA GLY A 312 32.07 63.83 45.28
C GLY A 312 32.95 63.28 44.17
N ARG A 313 34.09 63.95 43.96
CA ARG A 313 35.33 63.62 43.23
C ARG A 313 35.62 62.15 42.89
N GLY A 314 36.24 61.97 41.72
CA GLY A 314 36.97 60.77 41.37
C GLY A 314 38.34 60.63 42.03
N HIS A 315 38.92 59.45 41.79
CA HIS A 315 40.32 59.14 41.56
C HIS A 315 40.36 57.88 40.69
#